data_AF-A0A453QTR2-F1
#
_entry.id   AF-A0A453QTR2-F1
#
_cell.length_a   1.000
_cell.length_b   1.000
_cell.length_c   1.000
_cell.angle_alpha   90.00
_cell.angle_beta   90.00
_cell.angle_gamma   90.00
#
_symmetry.space_group_name_H-M   'P 1'
#
loop_
_entity.id
_entity.type
_entity.pdbx_description
1 polymer ?
#
loop_
_entity_poly.entity_id
_entity_poly.type
_entity_poly.pdbx_seq_one_letter_code
_entity_poly.pdbx_strand_id
1 'polypeptide(L)'
;MHAWFAAFVDTRYSVVVPIIGVQGFQWAIDNDKWQARVDSIKPLFEEARIDSGKSEIDAEVVKKVWDKIAPGMASQFDAPYSVPLIAPRPLLLLNGADDPRCPVLGLQEPASKATEAYAEAGSADKFKFIAEPGVGHRMTASMVKEASDWFDRFL
;
A
#
# COMPACT_ATOMS: atom_id res chain seq x y z
N MET A 1 -3.02 -1.59 5.28
CA MET A 1 -1.63 -1.24 5.65
C MET A 1 -0.98 -2.31 6.50
N HIS A 2 -1.55 -2.69 7.65
CA HIS A 2 -0.90 -3.61 8.61
C HIS A 2 -0.42 -4.95 8.04
N ALA A 3 -1.21 -5.61 7.18
CA ALA A 3 -0.88 -6.95 6.67
C ALA A 3 0.44 -7.00 5.87
N TRP A 4 0.69 -6.02 4.99
CA TRP A 4 1.93 -5.98 4.20
C TRP A 4 3.13 -5.72 5.11
N PHE A 5 3.07 -4.70 5.96
CA PHE A 5 4.20 -4.35 6.83
C PHE A 5 4.53 -5.47 7.80
N ALA A 6 3.52 -6.12 8.38
CA ALA A 6 3.71 -7.25 9.26
C ALA A 6 4.38 -8.42 8.51
N ALA A 7 3.92 -8.73 7.30
CA ALA A 7 4.53 -9.78 6.49
C ALA A 7 5.96 -9.45 6.07
N PHE A 8 6.26 -8.19 5.73
CA PHE A 8 7.62 -7.75 5.40
C PHE A 8 8.61 -8.01 6.54
N VAL A 9 8.23 -7.73 7.80
CA VAL A 9 9.14 -7.86 8.96
C VAL A 9 9.12 -9.23 9.62
N ASP A 10 8.04 -9.98 9.48
CA ASP A 10 7.83 -11.23 10.21
C ASP A 10 7.47 -12.37 9.24
N THR A 11 8.34 -13.36 9.18
CA THR A 11 8.21 -14.51 8.29
C THR A 11 7.18 -15.53 8.76
N ARG A 12 6.62 -15.37 9.97
CA ARG A 12 5.53 -16.23 10.47
C ARG A 12 4.21 -16.00 9.72
N TYR A 13 4.04 -14.87 9.06
CA TYR A 13 2.93 -14.66 8.13
C TYR A 13 3.18 -15.47 6.86
N SER A 14 2.50 -16.62 6.73
CA SER A 14 2.66 -17.57 5.62
C SER A 14 1.92 -17.16 4.35
N VAL A 15 0.75 -16.54 4.48
CA VAL A 15 -0.11 -16.05 3.38
C VAL A 15 -0.57 -14.63 3.69
N VAL A 16 -0.54 -13.73 2.71
CA VAL A 16 -0.72 -12.29 2.92
C VAL A 16 -1.73 -11.73 1.91
N VAL A 17 -2.81 -11.11 2.41
CA VAL A 17 -3.86 -10.55 1.54
C VAL A 17 -4.28 -9.14 2.01
N PRO A 18 -3.49 -8.08 1.73
CA PRO A 18 -3.93 -6.72 2.02
C PRO A 18 -5.05 -6.30 1.06
N ILE A 19 -6.17 -5.84 1.64
CA ILE A 19 -7.29 -5.24 0.92
C ILE A 19 -7.29 -3.73 1.15
N ILE A 20 -7.39 -2.93 0.09
CA ILE A 20 -7.44 -1.45 0.10
C ILE A 20 -6.37 -0.81 1.01
N GLY A 21 -5.17 -1.40 1.03
CA GLY A 21 -4.25 -1.23 2.15
C GLY A 21 -2.78 -1.06 1.80
N VAL A 22 -2.37 -1.15 0.55
CA VAL A 22 -0.99 -0.88 0.10
C VAL A 22 -0.95 0.47 -0.58
N GLN A 23 0.15 1.22 -0.39
CA GLN A 23 0.33 2.55 -0.97
C GLN A 23 1.81 2.76 -1.33
N GLY A 24 2.07 3.42 -2.45
CA GLY A 24 3.33 4.11 -2.70
C GLY A 24 3.27 5.52 -2.11
N PHE A 25 3.80 5.72 -0.91
CA PHE A 25 3.73 7.00 -0.20
C PHE A 25 4.54 8.10 -0.88
N GLN A 26 5.77 7.80 -1.29
CA GLN A 26 6.62 8.76 -2.00
C GLN A 26 6.00 9.11 -3.36
N TRP A 27 5.51 8.10 -4.08
CA TRP A 27 4.79 8.31 -5.33
C TRP A 27 3.58 9.24 -5.15
N ALA A 28 2.80 9.04 -4.08
CA ALA A 28 1.64 9.88 -3.81
C ALA A 28 2.02 11.35 -3.54
N ILE A 29 3.15 11.59 -2.84
CA ILE A 29 3.70 12.93 -2.62
C ILE A 29 4.14 13.56 -3.94
N ASP A 30 4.94 12.85 -4.73
CA ASP A 30 5.53 13.37 -5.97
C ASP A 30 4.50 13.66 -7.06
N ASN A 31 3.35 12.98 -7.01
CA ASN A 31 2.28 13.08 -8.02
C ASN A 31 1.05 13.86 -7.53
N ASP A 32 1.13 14.50 -6.36
CA ASP A 32 0.02 15.23 -5.75
C ASP A 32 -1.26 14.38 -5.63
N LYS A 33 -1.11 13.14 -5.15
CA LYS A 33 -2.17 12.14 -4.94
C LYS A 33 -2.31 11.71 -3.48
N TRP A 34 -1.84 12.53 -2.54
CA TRP A 34 -1.82 12.24 -1.11
C TRP A 34 -3.10 12.70 -0.37
N GLN A 35 -3.94 13.52 -1.00
CA GLN A 35 -5.03 14.27 -0.35
C GLN A 35 -6.07 13.37 0.30
N ALA A 36 -6.55 12.34 -0.40
CA ALA A 36 -7.56 11.43 0.18
C ALA A 36 -7.00 10.59 1.34
N ARG A 37 -5.69 10.33 1.37
CA ARG A 37 -5.03 9.71 2.52
C ARG A 37 -4.93 10.71 3.69
N VAL A 38 -4.49 11.92 3.42
CA VAL A 38 -4.43 13.02 4.41
C VAL A 38 -5.80 13.26 5.03
N ASP A 39 -6.85 13.37 4.21
CA ASP A 39 -8.21 13.65 4.67
C ASP A 39 -8.76 12.54 5.59
N SER A 40 -8.24 11.31 5.50
CA SER A 40 -8.64 10.21 6.39
C SER A 40 -8.18 10.39 7.84
N ILE A 41 -7.16 11.22 8.07
CA ILE A 41 -6.61 11.56 9.39
C ILE A 41 -6.27 13.05 9.46
N LYS A 42 -7.10 13.89 8.82
CA LYS A 42 -6.84 15.33 8.58
C LYS A 42 -6.37 16.12 9.81
N PRO A 43 -6.92 15.91 11.03
CA PRO A 43 -6.47 16.65 12.20
C PRO A 43 -4.96 16.58 12.44
N LEU A 44 -4.32 15.44 12.18
CA LEU A 44 -2.86 15.29 12.32
C LEU A 44 -2.09 16.23 11.38
N PHE A 45 -2.56 16.35 10.14
CA PHE A 45 -1.92 17.18 9.13
C PHE A 45 -2.19 18.67 9.32
N GLU A 46 -3.36 19.02 9.84
CA GLU A 46 -3.66 20.42 10.22
C GLU A 46 -2.76 20.89 11.36
N GLU A 47 -2.58 20.09 12.41
CA GLU A 47 -1.64 20.43 13.49
C GLU A 47 -0.20 20.56 12.95
N ALA A 48 0.25 19.61 12.12
CA ALA A 48 1.58 19.66 11.53
C ALA A 48 1.78 20.89 10.61
N ARG A 49 0.74 21.32 9.91
CA ARG A 49 0.74 22.56 9.12
C ARG A 49 0.91 23.78 10.01
N ILE A 50 0.14 23.87 11.10
CA ILE A 50 0.20 24.98 12.08
C ILE A 50 1.60 25.05 12.70
N ASP A 51 2.12 23.91 13.19
CA ASP A 51 3.46 23.79 13.76
C ASP A 51 4.58 24.16 12.77
N SER A 52 4.30 24.05 11.47
CA SER A 52 5.24 24.41 10.41
C SER A 52 5.05 25.85 9.91
N GLY A 53 4.13 26.62 10.49
CA GLY A 53 3.86 28.01 10.11
C GLY A 53 3.28 28.17 8.70
N LYS A 54 2.67 27.13 8.13
CA LYS A 54 2.15 27.13 6.75
C LYS A 54 0.67 27.48 6.69
N SER A 55 0.24 28.13 5.61
CA SER A 55 -1.16 28.48 5.37
C SER A 55 -2.03 27.30 4.92
N GLU A 56 -1.43 26.30 4.28
CA GLU A 56 -2.11 25.12 3.74
C GLU A 56 -1.29 23.83 3.94
N ILE A 57 -1.97 22.68 3.87
CA ILE A 57 -1.29 21.38 3.86
C ILE A 57 -0.71 21.20 2.47
N ASP A 58 0.61 21.13 2.37
CA ASP A 58 1.33 20.88 1.12
C ASP A 58 2.19 19.60 1.22
N ALA A 59 2.82 19.23 0.11
CA ALA A 59 3.67 18.04 0.02
C ALA A 59 4.78 17.99 1.08
N GLU A 60 5.32 19.14 1.50
CA GLU A 60 6.34 19.20 2.54
C GLU A 60 5.75 18.92 3.93
N VAL A 61 4.56 19.46 4.26
CA VAL A 61 3.83 19.08 5.49
C VAL A 61 3.57 17.59 5.48
N VAL A 62 3.12 17.04 4.36
CA VAL A 62 2.80 15.62 4.24
C VAL A 62 4.03 14.76 4.49
N LYS A 63 5.14 15.07 3.82
CA LYS A 63 6.42 14.39 4.02
C LYS A 63 6.89 14.48 5.47
N LYS A 64 6.82 15.67 6.08
CA LYS A 64 7.23 15.90 7.47
C LYS A 64 6.42 15.07 8.46
N VAL A 65 5.11 14.93 8.26
CA VAL A 65 4.26 14.08 9.10
C VAL A 65 4.71 12.62 9.00
N TRP A 66 4.91 12.10 7.78
CA TRP A 66 5.38 10.73 7.59
C TRP A 66 6.76 10.49 8.20
N ASP A 67 7.71 11.39 7.97
CA ASP A 67 9.05 11.32 8.56
C ASP A 67 9.00 11.34 10.10
N LYS A 68 7.99 11.98 10.70
CA LYS A 68 7.81 12.06 12.15
C LYS A 68 7.14 10.84 12.77
N ILE A 69 6.04 10.36 12.17
CA ILE A 69 5.21 9.30 12.78
C ILE A 69 5.62 7.89 12.35
N ALA A 70 6.20 7.76 11.16
CA ALA A 70 6.63 6.50 10.58
C ALA A 70 7.91 6.73 9.74
N PRO A 71 9.06 6.95 10.39
CA PRO A 71 10.32 7.22 9.69
C PRO A 71 10.64 6.14 8.65
N GLY A 72 10.92 6.56 7.41
CA GLY A 72 11.22 5.67 6.30
C GLY A 72 10.01 5.20 5.48
N MET A 73 8.78 5.58 5.86
CA MET A 73 7.54 5.15 5.20
C MET A 73 7.44 5.63 3.74
N ALA A 74 7.93 6.83 3.41
CA ALA A 74 8.05 7.35 2.05
C ALA A 74 9.47 7.16 1.48
N SER A 75 10.21 6.16 1.94
CA SER A 75 11.51 5.80 1.37
C SER A 75 11.75 4.30 1.49
N GLN A 76 12.72 3.84 2.28
CA GLN A 76 13.16 2.44 2.34
C GLN A 76 12.09 1.44 2.79
N PHE A 77 11.02 1.90 3.45
CA PHE A 77 9.88 1.05 3.84
C PHE A 77 8.66 1.22 2.94
N ASP A 78 8.74 2.05 1.90
CA ASP A 78 7.63 2.25 0.97
C ASP A 78 7.34 0.95 0.17
N ALA A 79 6.16 0.86 -0.44
CA ALA A 79 5.70 -0.33 -1.14
C ALA A 79 6.66 -0.83 -2.25
N PRO A 80 7.32 0.03 -3.06
CA PRO A 80 8.25 -0.44 -4.09
C PRO A 80 9.45 -1.23 -3.54
N TYR A 81 9.79 -1.05 -2.26
CA TYR A 81 10.95 -1.69 -1.64
C TYR A 81 10.56 -2.84 -0.71
N SER A 82 9.41 -2.74 -0.05
CA SER A 82 9.01 -3.71 0.97
C SER A 82 8.07 -4.81 0.46
N VAL A 83 7.23 -4.54 -0.55
CA VAL A 83 6.32 -5.55 -1.13
C VAL A 83 7.08 -6.69 -1.83
N PRO A 84 8.11 -6.45 -2.66
CA PRO A 84 8.84 -7.53 -3.33
C PRO A 84 9.52 -8.50 -2.35
N LEU A 85 9.89 -8.02 -1.16
CA LEU A 85 10.56 -8.80 -0.11
C LEU A 85 9.63 -9.82 0.58
N ILE A 86 8.34 -9.83 0.24
CA ILE A 86 7.40 -10.86 0.72
C ILE A 86 7.62 -12.19 -0.04
N ALA A 87 8.19 -12.15 -1.26
CA ALA A 87 8.54 -13.33 -2.02
C ALA A 87 9.42 -14.30 -1.18
N PRO A 88 9.22 -15.62 -1.30
CA PRO A 88 8.29 -16.33 -2.19
C PRO A 88 6.92 -16.64 -1.55
N ARG A 89 6.56 -15.98 -0.44
CA ARG A 89 5.33 -16.31 0.31
C ARG A 89 4.09 -15.83 -0.44
N PRO A 90 2.97 -16.59 -0.49
CA PRO A 90 1.75 -16.18 -1.17
C PRO A 90 1.26 -14.76 -0.79
N LEU A 91 1.14 -13.90 -1.80
CA LEU A 91 0.71 -12.50 -1.67
C LEU A 91 -0.37 -12.17 -2.71
N LEU A 92 -1.52 -11.72 -2.23
CA LEU A 92 -2.60 -11.20 -3.06
C LEU A 92 -2.89 -9.75 -2.69
N LEU A 93 -2.64 -8.81 -3.59
CA LEU A 93 -3.00 -7.41 -3.43
C LEU A 93 -4.42 -7.18 -4.00
N LEU A 94 -5.34 -6.68 -3.17
CA LEU A 94 -6.71 -6.35 -3.58
C LEU A 94 -6.97 -4.85 -3.38
N ASN A 95 -7.47 -4.18 -4.43
CA ASN A 95 -7.71 -2.74 -4.38
C ASN A 95 -8.93 -2.33 -5.23
N GLY A 96 -9.51 -1.18 -4.93
CA GLY A 96 -10.43 -0.52 -5.86
C GLY A 96 -9.64 0.19 -6.97
N ALA A 97 -10.09 0.10 -8.22
CA ALA A 97 -9.43 0.80 -9.33
C ALA A 97 -9.51 2.33 -9.20
N ASP A 98 -10.58 2.81 -8.57
CA ASP A 98 -10.87 4.23 -8.37
C ASP A 98 -10.59 4.67 -6.92
N ASP A 99 -9.85 3.87 -6.13
CA ASP A 99 -9.53 4.18 -4.74
C ASP A 99 -8.58 5.38 -4.65
N PRO A 100 -9.04 6.55 -4.18
CA PRO A 100 -8.19 7.73 -4.12
C PRO A 100 -7.20 7.67 -2.94
N ARG A 101 -7.45 6.81 -1.94
CA ARG A 101 -6.57 6.63 -0.77
C ARG A 101 -5.47 5.61 -1.03
N CYS A 102 -5.62 4.77 -2.04
CA CYS A 102 -4.63 3.79 -2.51
C CYS A 102 -4.59 3.80 -4.05
N PRO A 103 -4.12 4.89 -4.70
CA PRO A 103 -4.22 5.02 -6.16
C PRO A 103 -3.46 3.89 -6.87
N VAL A 104 -4.12 3.21 -7.82
CA VAL A 104 -3.52 2.08 -8.56
C VAL A 104 -2.24 2.48 -9.29
N LEU A 105 -2.16 3.72 -9.79
CA LEU A 105 -0.94 4.23 -10.43
C LEU A 105 0.29 4.18 -9.50
N GLY A 106 0.10 4.46 -8.20
CA GLY A 106 1.15 4.32 -7.19
C GLY A 106 1.46 2.89 -6.78
N LEU A 107 0.72 1.91 -7.30
CA LEU A 107 0.92 0.48 -7.06
C LEU A 107 1.51 -0.26 -8.26
N GLN A 108 1.62 0.38 -9.42
CA GLN A 108 2.19 -0.24 -10.63
C GLN A 108 3.64 -0.66 -10.43
N GLU A 109 4.49 0.22 -9.92
CA GLU A 109 5.90 -0.09 -9.65
C GLU A 109 6.05 -1.19 -8.57
N PRO A 110 5.42 -1.10 -7.38
CA PRO A 110 5.43 -2.20 -6.40
C PRO A 110 4.99 -3.54 -6.99
N ALA A 111 3.92 -3.55 -7.80
CA ALA A 111 3.39 -4.77 -8.40
C ALA A 111 4.33 -5.35 -9.47
N SER A 112 4.99 -4.49 -10.27
CA SER A 112 6.01 -4.93 -11.24
C SER A 112 7.20 -5.58 -10.55
N LYS A 113 7.77 -4.90 -9.54
CA LYS A 113 8.91 -5.43 -8.77
C LYS A 113 8.57 -6.71 -8.01
N ALA A 114 7.34 -6.81 -7.47
CA ALA A 114 6.87 -8.05 -6.87
C ALA A 114 6.76 -9.16 -7.93
N THR A 115 6.19 -8.88 -9.10
CA THR A 115 6.11 -9.87 -10.20
C THR A 115 7.50 -10.43 -10.56
N GLU A 116 8.50 -9.55 -10.67
CA GLU A 116 9.89 -9.93 -10.93
C GLU A 116 10.48 -10.80 -9.80
N ALA A 117 10.38 -10.35 -8.55
CA ALA A 117 10.90 -11.09 -7.39
C ALA A 117 10.28 -12.49 -7.24
N TYR A 118 8.98 -12.63 -7.50
CA TYR A 118 8.30 -13.93 -7.46
C TYR A 118 8.70 -14.83 -8.62
N ALA A 119 8.93 -14.27 -9.82
CA ALA A 119 9.43 -15.02 -10.96
C ALA A 119 10.86 -15.55 -10.72
N GLU A 120 11.76 -14.71 -10.22
CA GLU A 120 13.13 -15.09 -9.86
C GLU A 120 13.17 -16.17 -8.78
N ALA A 121 12.26 -16.12 -7.82
CA ALA A 121 12.14 -17.13 -6.77
C ALA A 121 11.42 -18.43 -7.22
N GLY A 122 11.04 -18.56 -8.50
CA GLY A 122 10.33 -19.73 -9.02
C GLY A 122 8.92 -19.89 -8.44
N SER A 123 8.28 -18.77 -8.07
CA SER A 123 7.02 -18.71 -7.32
C SER A 123 6.00 -17.77 -7.96
N ALA A 124 6.06 -17.58 -9.28
CA ALA A 124 5.22 -16.63 -10.00
C ALA A 124 3.70 -16.84 -9.76
N ASP A 125 3.27 -18.06 -9.44
CA ASP A 125 1.89 -18.40 -9.14
C ASP A 125 1.40 -17.94 -7.75
N LYS A 126 2.33 -17.46 -6.91
CA LYS A 126 2.12 -16.98 -5.53
C LYS A 126 2.04 -15.45 -5.41
N PHE A 127 2.02 -14.72 -6.52
CA PHE A 127 1.72 -13.29 -6.53
C PHE A 127 0.56 -12.97 -7.46
N LYS A 128 -0.38 -12.13 -6.98
CA LYS A 128 -1.48 -11.60 -7.80
C LYS A 128 -1.82 -10.19 -7.33
N PHE A 129 -2.12 -9.31 -8.27
CA PHE A 129 -2.69 -7.99 -7.99
C PHE A 129 -4.02 -7.83 -8.74
N ILE A 130 -5.08 -7.45 -8.02
CA ILE A 130 -6.41 -7.21 -8.58
C ILE A 130 -6.86 -5.80 -8.18
N ALA A 131 -7.23 -5.02 -9.19
CA ALA A 131 -7.91 -3.74 -9.04
C ALA A 131 -9.34 -3.85 -9.58
N GLU A 132 -10.36 -3.69 -8.73
CA GLU A 132 -11.76 -3.82 -9.11
C GLU A 132 -12.28 -2.54 -9.78
N PRO A 133 -12.71 -2.57 -11.06
CA PRO A 133 -13.20 -1.38 -11.78
C PRO A 133 -14.44 -0.77 -11.13
N GLY A 134 -14.56 0.56 -11.09
CA GLY A 134 -15.74 1.24 -10.53
C GLY A 134 -15.79 1.28 -9.00
N VAL A 135 -14.72 0.84 -8.32
CA VAL A 135 -14.68 0.74 -6.86
C VAL A 135 -13.64 1.71 -6.30
N GLY A 136 -14.10 2.59 -5.40
CA GLY A 136 -13.26 3.49 -4.61
C GLY A 136 -12.66 2.80 -3.37
N HIS A 137 -12.45 3.54 -2.29
CA HIS A 137 -11.93 3.00 -1.04
C HIS A 137 -12.98 2.19 -0.25
N ARG A 138 -13.30 0.98 -0.74
CA ARG A 138 -14.32 0.12 -0.15
C ARG A 138 -13.96 -1.35 -0.34
N MET A 139 -14.11 -2.14 0.72
CA MET A 139 -14.04 -3.60 0.64
C MET A 139 -15.34 -4.15 0.03
N THR A 140 -15.22 -4.96 -1.01
CA THR A 140 -16.37 -5.57 -1.71
C THR A 140 -16.49 -7.05 -1.35
N ALA A 141 -17.68 -7.63 -1.61
CA ALA A 141 -17.87 -9.08 -1.47
C ALA A 141 -16.97 -9.87 -2.45
N SER A 142 -16.68 -9.32 -3.63
CA SER A 142 -15.76 -9.91 -4.60
C SER A 142 -14.34 -10.00 -4.04
N MET A 143 -13.83 -8.92 -3.44
CA MET A 143 -12.51 -8.92 -2.77
C MET A 143 -12.46 -9.93 -1.62
N VAL A 144 -13.51 -10.02 -0.81
CA VAL A 144 -13.58 -11.02 0.27
C VAL A 144 -13.53 -12.42 -0.30
N LYS A 145 -14.25 -12.69 -1.39
CA LYS A 145 -14.21 -13.99 -2.07
C LYS A 145 -12.81 -14.32 -2.59
N GLU A 146 -12.17 -13.41 -3.33
CA GLU A 146 -10.81 -13.62 -3.85
C GLU A 146 -9.80 -13.84 -2.71
N ALA A 147 -9.95 -13.14 -1.58
CA ALA A 147 -9.13 -13.37 -0.40
C ALA A 147 -9.33 -14.78 0.19
N SER A 148 -10.59 -15.22 0.36
CA SER A 148 -10.90 -16.57 0.84
C SER A 148 -10.34 -17.64 -0.08
N ASP A 149 -10.59 -17.54 -1.40
CA ASP A 149 -10.08 -18.50 -2.38
C ASP A 149 -8.53 -18.55 -2.37
N TRP A 150 -7.87 -17.42 -2.10
CA TRP A 150 -6.41 -17.36 -1.99
C TRP A 150 -5.90 -18.06 -0.73
N PHE A 151 -6.58 -17.88 0.41
CA PHE A 151 -6.27 -18.61 1.63
C PHE A 151 -6.50 -20.11 1.43
N ASP A 152 -7.63 -20.53 0.87
CA ASP A 152 -7.93 -21.95 0.61
C ASP A 152 -6.87 -22.64 -0.26
N ARG A 153 -6.23 -21.89 -1.16
CA ARG A 153 -5.17 -22.41 -2.03
C ARG A 153 -3.83 -22.57 -1.33
N PHE A 154 -3.52 -21.73 -0.33
CA PHE A 154 -2.15 -21.53 0.14
C PHE A 154 -1.94 -21.68 1.65
N LEU A 155 -3.02 -21.77 2.44
CA LEU A 155 -3.00 -21.96 3.90
C LEU A 155 -3.53 -23.35 4.27
#